data_AF-T0ZLX0-F1
#
_entry.id   AF-T0ZLX0-F1
#
_cell.length_a   1.000
_cell.length_b   1.000
_cell.length_c   1.000
_cell.angle_alpha   90.00
_cell.angle_beta   90.00
_cell.angle_gamma   90.00
#
_symmetry.space_group_name_H-M   'P 1'
#
loop_
_entity.id
_entity.type
_entity.pdbx_description
1 polymer ?
#
loop_
_entity_poly.entity_id
_entity_poly.type
_entity_poly.pdbx_seq_one_letter_code
_entity_poly.pdbx_strand_id
1 'polypeptide(L)'
;LMADVGSGNSATEIQLMKVLAPRLGINDRSMFATHMSKQSAELTPTVCFTGDIFIKGHFVERSKLEQLALAAGWRVDGTVTKKRCTLLVGDVNSQSSKMEKARQLGIKIASGDQFAGLIGL
;
A
#
# COMPACT_ATOMS: atom_id res chain seq x y z
N LEU A 1 21.05 5.41 32.00
CA LEU A 1 19.73 5.37 32.68
C LEU A 1 19.20 6.79 32.72
N MET A 2 17.87 6.95 32.57
CA MET A 2 17.08 8.20 32.55
C MET A 2 17.06 8.91 31.18
N ALA A 3 15.94 9.33 30.60
CA ALA A 3 14.52 8.94 30.65
C ALA A 3 13.87 9.62 29.43
N ASP A 4 12.91 8.95 28.80
CA ASP A 4 11.95 9.52 27.85
C ASP A 4 11.02 10.54 28.54
N VAL A 5 10.41 11.46 27.78
CA VAL A 5 8.98 11.89 27.86
C VAL A 5 8.78 13.37 27.46
N GLY A 6 7.97 13.58 26.41
CA GLY A 6 6.91 14.59 26.47
C GLY A 6 7.01 15.83 25.58
N SER A 7 6.86 15.67 24.25
CA SER A 7 6.40 16.77 23.38
C SER A 7 4.90 17.01 23.64
N GLY A 8 4.60 17.80 24.67
CA GLY A 8 3.28 18.33 24.92
C GLY A 8 3.29 19.82 24.59
N ASN A 9 2.67 20.23 23.48
CA ASN A 9 2.37 21.64 23.28
C ASN A 9 1.49 22.07 24.46
N SER A 10 2.03 22.94 25.32
CA SER A 10 1.35 23.45 26.51
C SER A 10 -0.07 23.89 26.13
N ALA A 11 -1.06 23.53 26.96
CA ALA A 11 -2.47 23.86 26.75
C ALA A 11 -2.71 25.36 26.47
N THR A 12 -1.77 26.22 26.87
CA THR A 12 -1.74 27.66 26.58
C THR A 12 -1.52 27.98 25.11
N GLU A 13 -0.66 27.24 24.41
CA GLU A 13 -0.32 27.45 23.00
C GLU A 13 -1.49 27.07 22.09
N ILE A 14 -2.17 25.96 22.42
CA ILE A 14 -3.40 25.53 21.74
C ILE A 14 -4.53 26.54 21.96
N GLN A 15 -4.64 27.10 23.18
CA GLN A 15 -5.64 28.13 23.47
C GLN A 15 -5.37 29.43 22.68
N LEU A 16 -4.10 29.83 22.57
CA LEU A 16 -3.68 31.03 21.86
C LEU A 16 -3.98 30.93 20.36
N MET A 17 -3.73 29.77 19.74
CA MET A 17 -4.07 29.53 18.33
C MET A 17 -5.58 29.60 18.06
N LYS A 18 -6.43 29.08 18.96
CA LYS A 18 -7.90 29.14 18.79
C LYS A 18 -8.46 30.56 18.79
N VAL A 19 -7.83 31.48 19.52
CA VAL A 19 -8.29 32.89 19.64
C VAL A 19 -7.77 33.75 18.49
N LEU A 20 -6.55 33.48 18.00
CA LEU A 20 -5.91 34.28 16.95
C LEU A 20 -6.35 33.89 15.54
N ALA A 21 -6.66 32.61 15.28
CA ALA A 21 -7.03 32.12 13.95
C ALA A 21 -8.18 32.90 13.27
N PRO A 22 -9.30 33.23 13.96
CA PRO A 22 -10.38 34.00 13.35
C PRO A 22 -10.00 35.46 13.04
N ARG A 23 -9.09 36.05 13.83
CA ARG A 23 -8.65 37.44 13.67
C ARG A 23 -7.65 37.65 12.55
N LEU A 24 -6.89 36.61 12.22
CA LEU A 24 -5.96 36.60 11.10
C LEU A 24 -6.65 36.20 9.77
N GLY A 25 -7.98 36.02 9.77
CA GLY A 25 -8.73 35.58 8.58
C GLY A 25 -8.43 34.13 8.17
N ILE A 26 -7.80 33.35 9.04
CA ILE A 26 -7.46 31.94 8.80
C ILE A 26 -8.70 31.11 9.13
N ASN A 27 -9.68 31.16 8.23
CA ASN A 27 -10.83 30.26 8.25
C ASN A 27 -10.41 28.99 7.51
N ASP A 28 -9.76 28.08 8.23
CA ASP A 28 -9.21 26.84 7.69
C ASP A 28 -10.32 25.85 7.30
N ARG A 29 -10.93 26.09 6.14
CA ARG A 29 -11.78 25.10 5.45
C ARG A 29 -11.21 24.66 4.10
N SER A 30 -10.21 25.38 3.59
CA SER A 30 -9.61 25.11 2.27
C SER A 30 -8.37 24.22 2.31
N MET A 31 -7.76 24.00 3.47
CA MET A 31 -6.54 23.16 3.57
C MET A 31 -6.86 21.65 3.65
N PHE A 32 -8.07 21.27 4.08
CA PHE A 32 -8.43 19.86 4.26
C PHE A 32 -8.82 19.11 2.97
N ALA A 33 -9.33 19.80 1.95
CA ALA A 33 -9.79 19.15 0.72
C ALA A 33 -8.62 18.69 -0.20
N THR A 34 -7.51 19.44 -0.20
CA THR A 34 -6.39 19.19 -1.12
C THR A 34 -5.43 18.10 -0.61
N HIS A 35 -5.47 17.78 0.68
CA HIS A 35 -4.66 16.71 1.27
C HIS A 35 -5.33 15.32 1.24
N MET A 36 -6.63 15.19 1.00
CA MET A 36 -7.25 13.86 0.89
C MET A 36 -7.10 13.22 -0.50
N SER A 37 -6.97 14.01 -1.57
CA SER A 37 -6.88 13.48 -2.93
C SER A 37 -5.50 12.93 -3.30
N LYS A 38 -4.42 13.41 -2.66
CA LYS A 38 -3.05 12.88 -2.86
C LYS A 38 -2.69 11.74 -1.91
N GLN A 39 -3.27 11.70 -0.72
CA GLN A 39 -2.88 10.75 0.32
C GLN A 39 -3.51 9.34 0.11
N SER A 40 -4.61 9.24 -0.65
CA SER A 40 -5.24 7.95 -0.95
C SER A 40 -4.52 7.13 -2.03
N ALA A 41 -3.71 7.76 -2.89
CA ALA A 41 -2.92 7.06 -3.91
C ALA A 41 -1.64 6.41 -3.34
N GLU A 42 -1.23 6.82 -2.13
CA GLU A 42 0.05 6.45 -1.54
C GLU A 42 0.05 5.06 -0.89
N LEU A 43 -1.13 4.44 -0.73
CA LEU A 43 -1.29 3.15 -0.04
C LEU A 43 -1.90 2.04 -0.90
N THR A 44 -2.22 2.30 -2.18
CA THR A 44 -2.78 1.25 -3.05
C THR A 44 -1.73 0.16 -3.29
N PRO A 45 -1.95 -1.08 -2.81
CA PRO A 45 -0.99 -2.15 -3.00
C PRO A 45 -0.81 -2.44 -4.49
N THR A 46 0.43 -2.72 -4.90
CA THR A 46 0.76 -3.10 -6.27
C THR A 46 1.17 -4.57 -6.32
N VAL A 47 0.56 -5.33 -7.21
CA VAL A 47 0.84 -6.75 -7.43
C VAL A 47 1.55 -6.98 -8.75
N CYS A 48 2.48 -7.93 -8.76
CA CYS A 48 3.09 -8.48 -9.96
C CYS A 48 2.82 -9.98 -10.04
N PHE A 49 2.54 -10.50 -11.24
CA PHE A 49 2.27 -11.92 -11.46
C PHE A 49 3.42 -12.58 -12.23
N THR A 50 3.92 -13.72 -11.77
CA THR A 50 4.98 -14.48 -12.44
C THR A 50 4.66 -15.96 -12.55
N GLY A 51 5.12 -16.58 -13.64
CA GLY A 51 4.87 -18.00 -13.93
C GLY A 51 3.40 -18.33 -14.12
N ASP A 52 3.09 -19.62 -13.97
CA ASP A 52 1.73 -20.15 -13.92
C ASP A 52 1.20 -20.08 -12.50
N ILE A 53 -0.04 -19.67 -12.35
CA ILE A 53 -0.68 -19.44 -11.05
C ILE A 53 -1.93 -20.29 -10.97
N PHE A 54 -2.03 -21.01 -9.86
CA PHE A 54 -3.17 -21.86 -9.54
C PHE A 54 -3.89 -21.29 -8.32
N ILE A 55 -5.22 -21.26 -8.38
CA ILE A 55 -6.11 -20.92 -7.27
C ILE A 55 -7.03 -22.11 -7.06
N LYS A 56 -7.06 -22.67 -5.85
CA LYS A 56 -7.84 -23.87 -5.48
C LYS A 56 -7.56 -25.05 -6.44
N GLY A 57 -6.32 -25.17 -6.91
CA GLY A 57 -5.89 -26.22 -7.85
C GLY A 57 -6.20 -25.96 -9.34
N HIS A 58 -6.84 -24.85 -9.68
CA HIS A 58 -7.19 -24.49 -11.06
C HIS A 58 -6.24 -23.44 -11.61
N PHE A 59 -5.74 -23.66 -12.83
CA PHE A 59 -4.95 -22.65 -13.55
C PHE A 59 -5.80 -21.41 -13.82
N VAL A 60 -5.24 -20.24 -13.53
CA VAL A 60 -5.89 -18.95 -13.76
C VAL A 60 -5.03 -18.13 -14.72
N GLU A 61 -5.64 -17.70 -15.82
CA GLU A 61 -4.95 -16.85 -16.79
C GLU A 61 -4.50 -15.52 -16.16
N ARG A 62 -3.33 -15.03 -16.57
CA ARG A 62 -2.77 -13.76 -16.09
C ARG A 62 -3.78 -12.61 -16.27
N SER A 63 -4.43 -12.50 -17.44
CA SER A 63 -5.43 -11.45 -17.69
C SER A 63 -6.58 -11.49 -16.69
N LYS A 64 -7.01 -12.68 -16.25
CA LYS A 64 -8.05 -12.81 -15.22
C LYS A 64 -7.54 -12.36 -13.85
N LEU A 65 -6.31 -12.71 -13.48
CA LEU A 65 -5.70 -12.26 -12.22
C LEU A 65 -5.55 -10.74 -12.16
N GLU A 66 -5.18 -10.12 -13.28
CA GLU A 66 -5.08 -8.67 -13.38
C GLU A 66 -6.45 -7.99 -13.22
N GLN A 67 -7.49 -8.53 -13.86
CA GLN A 67 -8.87 -8.04 -13.66
C GLN A 67 -9.33 -8.16 -12.20
N LEU A 68 -9.02 -9.28 -11.53
CA LEU A 68 -9.36 -9.49 -10.13
C LEU A 68 -8.62 -8.50 -9.21
N ALA A 69 -7.33 -8.27 -9.46
CA ALA A 69 -6.55 -7.27 -8.73
C ALA A 69 -7.14 -5.86 -8.90
N LEU A 70 -7.44 -5.46 -10.14
CA LEU A 70 -8.03 -4.16 -10.43
C LEU A 70 -9.42 -4.00 -9.80
N ALA A 71 -10.25 -5.04 -9.84
CA ALA A 71 -11.56 -5.05 -9.21
C ALA A 71 -11.46 -4.92 -7.67
N ALA A 72 -10.40 -5.44 -7.07
CA ALA A 72 -10.09 -5.28 -5.65
C ALA A 72 -9.48 -3.90 -5.30
N GLY A 73 -9.29 -3.01 -6.28
CA GLY A 73 -8.67 -1.69 -6.07
C GLY A 73 -7.14 -1.72 -5.99
N TRP A 74 -6.51 -2.82 -6.40
CA TRP A 74 -5.06 -2.95 -6.43
C TRP A 74 -4.51 -2.50 -7.78
N ARG A 75 -3.24 -2.08 -7.79
CA ARG A 75 -2.52 -1.80 -9.02
C ARG A 75 -1.80 -3.04 -9.52
N VAL A 76 -1.67 -3.17 -10.84
CA VAL A 76 -0.90 -4.24 -11.49
C VAL A 76 0.38 -3.64 -12.09
N ASP A 77 1.51 -4.29 -11.90
CA ASP A 77 2.77 -3.95 -12.58
C ASP A 77 3.49 -5.22 -13.08
N GLY A 78 4.09 -5.14 -14.26
CA GLY A 78 4.90 -6.23 -14.83
C GLY A 78 6.33 -6.29 -14.28
N THR A 79 6.77 -5.25 -13.57
CA THR A 79 8.16 -5.10 -13.13
C THR A 79 8.32 -5.28 -11.63
N VAL A 80 9.11 -6.28 -11.25
CA VAL A 80 9.49 -6.51 -9.86
C VAL A 80 10.56 -5.50 -9.44
N THR A 81 10.13 -4.40 -8.82
CA THR A 81 10.99 -3.38 -8.19
C THR A 81 10.38 -2.93 -6.87
N LYS A 82 11.20 -2.44 -5.93
CA LYS A 82 10.74 -2.01 -4.59
C LYS A 82 9.68 -0.90 -4.63
N LYS A 83 9.72 -0.03 -5.64
CA LYS A 83 8.76 1.07 -5.81
C LYS A 83 7.45 0.65 -6.49
N ARG A 84 7.49 -0.37 -7.35
CA ARG A 84 6.39 -0.73 -8.24
C ARG A 84 5.75 -2.08 -7.93
N CYS A 85 6.29 -2.85 -7.00
CA CYS A 85 5.80 -4.17 -6.69
C CYS A 85 5.84 -4.38 -5.18
N THR A 86 4.66 -4.42 -4.55
CA THR A 86 4.54 -4.67 -3.11
C THR A 86 4.26 -6.14 -2.79
N LEU A 87 3.68 -6.87 -3.76
CA LEU A 87 3.40 -8.29 -3.69
C LEU A 87 3.76 -8.96 -5.03
N LEU A 88 4.56 -10.03 -5.00
CA LEU A 88 4.78 -10.92 -6.13
C LEU A 88 3.96 -12.19 -5.94
N VAL A 89 3.10 -12.51 -6.91
CA VAL A 89 2.27 -13.72 -6.89
C VAL A 89 2.79 -14.71 -7.92
N GLY A 90 2.96 -15.96 -7.50
CA GLY A 90 3.48 -17.05 -8.31
C GLY A 90 3.67 -18.33 -7.48
N ASP A 91 4.38 -19.31 -8.02
CA ASP A 91 4.83 -20.46 -7.21
C ASP A 91 5.91 -20.02 -6.20
N VAL A 92 5.59 -20.12 -4.91
CA VAL A 92 6.46 -19.70 -3.80
C VAL A 92 7.78 -20.48 -3.74
N ASN A 93 7.80 -21.71 -4.25
CA ASN A 93 8.98 -22.57 -4.31
C ASN A 93 9.82 -22.35 -5.56
N SER A 94 9.32 -21.54 -6.51
CA SER A 94 10.05 -21.26 -7.75
C SER A 94 11.34 -20.48 -7.50
N GLN A 95 12.37 -20.82 -8.26
CA GLN A 95 13.67 -20.15 -8.29
C GLN A 95 13.81 -19.23 -9.51
N SER A 96 12.71 -18.78 -10.10
CA SER A 96 12.79 -17.83 -11.21
C SER A 96 13.50 -16.53 -10.81
N SER A 97 14.13 -15.86 -11.79
CA SER A 97 14.83 -14.59 -11.58
C SER A 97 13.96 -13.49 -10.95
N LYS A 98 12.64 -13.52 -11.19
CA LYS A 98 11.68 -12.61 -10.54
C LYS A 98 11.47 -12.94 -9.06
N MET A 99 11.41 -14.22 -8.71
CA MET A 99 11.29 -14.67 -7.32
C MET A 99 12.56 -14.36 -6.52
N GLU A 100 13.73 -14.65 -7.09
CA GLU A 100 15.01 -14.31 -6.47
C GLU A 100 15.13 -12.80 -6.23
N LYS A 101 14.80 -12.00 -7.26
CA LYS A 101 14.78 -10.53 -7.15
C LYS A 101 13.79 -10.03 -6.08
N ALA A 102 12.61 -10.63 -5.97
CA ALA A 102 11.66 -10.26 -4.92
C ALA A 102 12.21 -10.54 -3.52
N ARG A 103 12.85 -11.70 -3.31
CA ARG A 103 13.52 -12.05 -2.04
C ARG A 103 14.62 -11.05 -1.70
N GLN A 104 15.49 -10.73 -2.66
CA GLN A 104 16.57 -9.75 -2.48
C GLN A 104 16.06 -8.34 -2.14
N LEU A 105 14.95 -7.93 -2.75
CA LEU A 105 14.33 -6.61 -2.53
C LEU A 105 13.43 -6.55 -1.29
N GLY A 106 13.18 -7.68 -0.62
CA GLY A 106 12.24 -7.77 0.50
C GLY A 106 10.77 -7.56 0.09
N ILE A 107 10.43 -7.86 -1.17
CA ILE A 107 9.05 -7.83 -1.66
C ILE A 107 8.31 -9.06 -1.15
N LYS A 108 7.07 -8.89 -0.69
CA LYS A 108 6.25 -10.02 -0.22
C LYS A 108 5.97 -10.98 -1.36
N ILE A 109 6.04 -12.29 -1.10
CA ILE A 109 5.75 -13.35 -2.07
C ILE A 109 4.53 -14.13 -1.59
N ALA A 110 3.60 -14.43 -2.49
CA ALA A 110 2.38 -15.17 -2.20
C ALA A 110 2.05 -16.19 -3.30
N SER A 111 1.38 -17.27 -2.93
CA SER A 111 0.72 -18.17 -3.88
C SER A 111 -0.58 -17.58 -4.42
N GLY A 112 -1.17 -18.20 -5.44
CA GLY A 112 -2.48 -17.81 -5.96
C GLY A 112 -3.58 -17.84 -4.89
N ASP A 113 -3.61 -18.87 -4.06
CA ASP A 113 -4.58 -18.99 -2.96
C ASP A 113 -4.44 -17.88 -1.91
N GLN A 114 -3.20 -17.55 -1.54
CA GLN A 114 -2.94 -16.45 -0.61
C GLN A 114 -3.38 -15.11 -1.23
N PHE A 115 -3.11 -14.91 -2.51
CA PHE A 115 -3.58 -13.74 -3.24
C PHE A 115 -5.11 -13.65 -3.24
N ALA A 116 -5.81 -14.76 -3.55
CA ALA A 116 -7.26 -14.83 -3.51
C ALA A 116 -7.83 -14.41 -2.15
N GLY A 117 -7.27 -14.92 -1.05
CA GLY A 117 -7.67 -14.53 0.30
C GLY A 117 -7.43 -13.04 0.60
N LEU A 118 -6.35 -12.45 0.08
CA LEU A 118 -6.06 -11.02 0.25
C LEU A 118 -7.05 -10.10 -0.47
N ILE A 119 -7.65 -10.57 -1.57
CA ILE A 119 -8.65 -9.82 -2.34
C ILE A 119 -10.10 -10.27 -2.06
N GLY A 120 -10.30 -11.19 -1.12
CA GLY A 120 -11.63 -11.61 -0.65
C GLY A 120 -12.34 -12.68 -1.50
N LEU A 121 -11.62 -13.64 -2.08
CA LEU A 121 -12.14 -14.74 -2.92
C LEU A 121 -11.95 -16.15 -2.30
#